data_AF-A0A1C6Q7Q5-F1
#
_entry.id   AF-A0A1C6Q7Q5-F1
#
_cell.length_a   1.000
_cell.length_b   1.000
_cell.length_c   1.000
_cell.angle_alpha   90.00
_cell.angle_beta   90.00
_cell.angle_gamma   90.00
#
_symmetry.space_group_name_H-M   'P 1'
#
loop_
_entity.id
_entity.type
_entity.pdbx_description
1 polymer ?
#
loop_
_entity_poly.entity_id
_entity_poly.type
_entity_poly.pdbx_seq_one_letter_code
_entity_poly.pdbx_strand_id
1 'polypeptide(L)'
;MQRRARTYLTGVALAVMLSGGLTACSGSPDEGSGEDTKQGNSSPAQPPAEPGRYSTLPEPCGAVGIGTLKKLLPGAEAAESTPGSATSGKDADADPDESPYKGEATVTYDTDRRVGCRWKSTTSLATRHLAVDLERVVSYDPAMSDDKQAQLLYDERAGQAEIPTDDESDSPAQDGDGDKGENGDAEGGGNSEDAGSQDADGKGQGGGGSEKPDNGAAGESDEDPDASQSPDEDLSPRILDGIGDNAYIDDELDTTDSGVHRDITLVFRSANVIATIRYDQWLTDKRRTPDSAELQEKARSVAEELAGEFDDN
;
A
#
# COMPACT_ATOMS: atom_id res chain seq x y z
N MET A 1 -3.84 -8.30 31.82
CA MET A 1 -5.16 -7.75 31.47
C MET A 1 -5.34 -6.36 32.12
N GLN A 2 -4.57 -5.36 31.68
CA GLN A 2 -4.79 -3.97 32.04
C GLN A 2 -5.54 -3.31 30.89
N ARG A 3 -6.80 -2.94 31.14
CA ARG A 3 -7.65 -2.24 30.19
C ARG A 3 -7.22 -0.78 30.14
N ARG A 4 -6.63 -0.33 29.04
CA ARG A 4 -6.43 1.12 28.80
C ARG A 4 -7.70 1.65 28.16
N ALA A 5 -8.58 2.21 29.00
CA ALA A 5 -9.73 2.97 28.55
C ALA A 5 -9.25 4.33 28.02
N ARG A 6 -9.43 4.58 26.71
CA ARG A 6 -9.26 5.91 26.11
C ARG A 6 -10.55 6.70 26.32
N THR A 7 -10.58 7.56 27.34
CA THR A 7 -11.61 8.59 27.51
C THR A 7 -11.28 9.77 26.62
N TYR A 8 -12.08 9.98 25.58
CA TYR A 8 -12.09 11.22 24.79
C TYR A 8 -12.67 12.35 25.64
N LEU A 9 -11.82 13.32 26.00
CA LEU A 9 -12.23 14.55 26.66
C LEU A 9 -12.89 15.48 25.65
N THR A 10 -14.18 15.68 25.86
CA THR A 10 -15.01 16.69 25.23
C THR A 10 -14.60 18.10 25.67
N GLY A 11 -14.30 18.96 24.69
CA GLY A 11 -14.75 20.36 24.68
C GLY A 11 -13.75 21.43 25.12
N VAL A 12 -13.40 22.31 24.17
CA VAL A 12 -13.43 23.77 24.40
C VAL A 12 -13.92 24.43 23.11
N ALA A 13 -15.12 25.01 23.16
CA ALA A 13 -15.63 25.90 22.13
C ALA A 13 -15.03 27.30 22.33
N LEU A 14 -14.31 27.81 21.33
CA LEU A 14 -13.92 29.23 21.26
C LEU A 14 -14.83 29.93 20.26
N ALA A 15 -15.83 30.63 20.82
CA ALA A 15 -16.66 31.57 20.08
C ALA A 15 -15.85 32.86 19.85
N VAL A 16 -15.51 33.14 18.58
CA VAL A 16 -15.05 34.46 18.15
C VAL A 16 -16.20 35.11 17.39
N MET A 17 -16.84 36.08 18.04
CA MET A 17 -17.78 37.02 17.46
C MET A 17 -17.09 38.38 17.28
N LEU A 18 -17.72 39.22 16.44
CA LEU A 18 -17.46 40.63 16.11
C LEU A 18 -16.62 40.87 14.83
N SER A 19 -16.97 41.75 13.88
CA SER A 19 -18.21 42.40 13.42
C SER A 19 -17.82 43.45 12.37
N GLY A 20 -18.65 43.65 11.33
CA GLY A 20 -18.68 44.86 10.49
C GLY A 20 -17.75 44.85 9.26
N GLY A 21 -18.12 45.35 8.08
CA GLY A 21 -19.31 46.10 7.69
C GLY A 21 -19.52 46.09 6.17
N LEU A 22 -20.74 46.43 5.76
CA LEU A 22 -21.13 46.63 4.37
C LEU A 22 -20.73 48.04 3.93
N THR A 23 -19.96 48.15 2.85
CA THR A 23 -19.94 49.36 2.02
C THR A 23 -19.97 48.97 0.55
N ALA A 24 -21.14 49.16 -0.06
CA ALA A 24 -21.26 49.35 -1.49
C ALA A 24 -20.68 50.72 -1.84
N CYS A 25 -19.90 50.81 -2.91
CA CYS A 25 -19.61 52.10 -3.55
C CYS A 25 -19.55 51.93 -5.08
N SER A 26 -20.58 52.48 -5.72
CA SER A 26 -20.60 52.90 -7.12
C SER A 26 -19.87 54.24 -7.28
N GLY A 27 -19.21 54.50 -8.42
CA GLY A 27 -18.91 55.88 -8.84
C GLY A 27 -17.67 56.07 -9.73
N SER A 28 -17.91 56.13 -11.05
CA SER A 28 -17.43 57.06 -12.10
C SER A 28 -15.94 57.43 -12.30
N PRO A 29 -15.56 57.81 -13.56
CA PRO A 29 -14.17 57.92 -14.01
C PRO A 29 -13.60 59.34 -13.81
N ASP A 30 -12.29 59.44 -13.65
CA ASP A 30 -11.56 60.71 -13.74
C ASP A 30 -10.28 60.51 -14.57
N GLU A 31 -10.17 61.31 -15.63
CA GLU A 31 -8.96 61.49 -16.44
C GLU A 31 -7.99 62.38 -15.67
N GLY A 32 -6.79 61.87 -15.39
CA GLY A 32 -5.71 62.63 -14.79
C GLY A 32 -4.36 62.10 -15.24
N SER A 33 -3.79 62.76 -16.23
CA SER A 33 -2.41 62.58 -16.70
C SER A 33 -1.41 62.78 -15.56
N GLY A 34 -0.68 61.71 -15.22
CA GLY A 34 0.43 61.73 -14.26
C GLY A 34 1.44 60.64 -14.60
N GLU A 35 2.49 61.05 -15.31
CA GLU A 35 3.83 60.46 -15.45
C GLU A 35 4.01 58.98 -15.05
N ASP A 36 3.97 58.12 -16.07
CA ASP A 36 4.30 56.70 -16.04
C ASP A 36 5.76 56.45 -15.60
N THR A 37 5.95 56.11 -14.34
CA THR A 37 7.14 55.35 -13.88
C THR A 37 6.72 54.20 -12.97
N LYS A 38 5.80 53.36 -13.45
CA LYS A 38 5.69 51.99 -12.91
C LYS A 38 6.75 51.16 -13.62
N GLN A 39 7.91 51.00 -12.99
CA GLN A 39 8.85 49.95 -13.34
C GLN A 39 8.13 48.63 -13.07
N GLY A 40 7.45 48.14 -14.10
CA GLY A 40 6.75 46.87 -14.09
C GLY A 40 7.80 45.79 -13.94
N ASN A 41 8.10 45.42 -12.69
CA ASN A 41 8.71 44.14 -12.42
C ASN A 41 7.63 43.08 -12.65
N SER A 42 7.26 42.90 -13.92
CA SER A 42 6.46 41.79 -14.42
C SER A 42 7.34 40.56 -14.26
N SER A 43 7.38 40.04 -13.03
CA SER A 43 7.92 38.72 -12.80
C SER A 43 7.15 37.78 -13.72
N PRO A 44 7.83 36.96 -14.56
CA PRO A 44 7.12 36.01 -15.40
C PRO A 44 6.22 35.17 -14.51
N ALA A 45 4.92 35.10 -14.85
CA ALA A 45 4.01 34.18 -14.18
C ALA A 45 4.62 32.78 -14.29
N GLN A 46 4.72 32.08 -13.16
CA GLN A 46 5.21 30.70 -13.16
C GLN A 46 4.25 29.86 -14.02
N PRO A 47 4.77 28.95 -14.87
CA PRO A 47 3.91 28.03 -15.59
C PRO A 47 3.10 27.19 -14.58
N PRO A 48 1.84 26.84 -14.90
CA PRO A 48 1.06 25.96 -14.04
C PRO A 48 1.75 24.59 -13.94
N ALA A 49 1.56 23.91 -12.80
CA ALA A 49 2.06 22.57 -12.57
C ALA A 49 1.49 21.58 -13.61
N GLU A 50 2.25 20.51 -13.86
CA GLU A 50 1.88 19.48 -14.83
C GLU A 50 0.64 18.71 -14.36
N PRO A 51 -0.34 18.45 -15.26
CA PRO A 51 -1.46 17.56 -14.95
C PRO A 51 -0.98 16.13 -14.74
N GLY A 52 -1.80 15.31 -14.09
CA GLY A 52 -1.51 13.89 -13.89
C GLY A 52 -1.49 13.09 -15.20
N ARG A 53 -0.70 12.01 -15.19
CA ARG A 53 -0.59 11.06 -16.32
C ARG A 53 -1.93 10.43 -16.66
N TYR A 54 -2.66 9.96 -15.64
CA TYR A 54 -3.94 9.30 -15.81
C TYR A 54 -5.06 10.33 -15.77
N SER A 55 -5.89 10.37 -16.81
CA SER A 55 -7.11 11.19 -16.88
C SER A 55 -8.38 10.40 -16.55
N THR A 56 -8.32 9.06 -16.66
CA THR A 56 -9.38 8.10 -16.34
C THR A 56 -8.80 6.93 -15.54
N LEU A 57 -9.64 6.18 -14.83
CA LEU A 57 -9.23 4.96 -14.13
C LEU A 57 -9.57 3.71 -14.95
N PRO A 58 -8.75 2.65 -14.88
CA PRO A 58 -9.07 1.36 -15.48
C PRO A 58 -10.25 0.70 -14.75
N GLU A 59 -10.86 -0.30 -15.39
CA GLU A 59 -11.99 -1.03 -14.82
C GLU A 59 -11.49 -2.04 -13.78
N PRO A 60 -11.85 -1.90 -12.49
CA PRO A 60 -11.17 -2.62 -11.41
C PRO A 60 -11.56 -4.11 -11.29
N CYS A 61 -12.73 -4.52 -11.79
CA CYS A 61 -13.18 -5.91 -11.67
C CYS A 61 -12.55 -6.83 -12.71
N GLY A 62 -12.19 -6.31 -13.88
CA GLY A 62 -11.48 -7.04 -14.94
C GLY A 62 -9.96 -7.03 -14.80
N ALA A 63 -9.41 -6.13 -13.98
CA ALA A 63 -7.97 -5.92 -13.85
C ALA A 63 -7.22 -7.06 -13.12
N VAL A 64 -7.94 -7.89 -12.34
CA VAL A 64 -7.35 -9.06 -11.67
C VAL A 64 -7.66 -10.32 -12.47
N GLY A 65 -6.63 -11.07 -12.85
CA GLY A 65 -6.78 -12.28 -13.64
C GLY A 65 -7.62 -13.35 -12.94
N ILE A 66 -8.51 -14.01 -13.68
CA ILE A 66 -9.37 -15.09 -13.14
C ILE A 66 -8.53 -16.20 -12.47
N GLY A 67 -7.36 -16.53 -13.03
CA GLY A 67 -6.45 -17.51 -12.45
C GLY A 67 -5.91 -17.10 -11.07
N THR A 68 -5.67 -15.81 -10.88
CA THR A 68 -5.24 -15.21 -9.61
C THR A 68 -6.41 -15.18 -8.62
N LEU A 69 -7.58 -14.72 -9.05
CA LEU A 69 -8.81 -14.77 -8.23
C LEU A 69 -9.13 -16.19 -7.72
N LYS A 70 -8.96 -17.24 -8.53
CA LYS A 70 -9.12 -18.64 -8.12
C LYS A 70 -8.18 -19.05 -6.97
N LYS A 71 -6.96 -18.53 -6.93
CA LYS A 71 -5.99 -18.79 -5.86
C LYS A 71 -6.30 -18.00 -4.59
N LEU A 72 -6.83 -16.78 -4.72
CA LEU A 72 -7.21 -15.94 -3.59
C LEU A 72 -8.55 -16.35 -2.96
N LEU A 73 -9.46 -16.91 -3.75
CA LEU A 73 -10.85 -17.14 -3.34
C LEU A 73 -11.22 -18.64 -3.47
N PRO A 74 -10.52 -19.53 -2.74
CA PRO A 74 -10.81 -20.96 -2.81
C PRO A 74 -12.24 -21.23 -2.37
N GLY A 75 -12.97 -22.04 -3.15
CA GLY A 75 -14.35 -22.42 -2.87
C GLY A 75 -15.43 -21.46 -3.38
N ALA A 76 -15.06 -20.35 -4.04
CA ALA A 76 -16.04 -19.38 -4.55
C ALA A 76 -17.02 -20.00 -5.57
N GLU A 77 -16.52 -20.81 -6.52
CA GLU A 77 -17.37 -21.53 -7.50
C GLU A 77 -18.38 -22.48 -6.84
N ALA A 78 -17.98 -23.15 -5.75
CA ALA A 78 -18.85 -24.07 -5.03
C ALA A 78 -19.91 -23.33 -4.20
N ALA A 79 -19.56 -22.16 -3.64
CA ALA A 79 -20.49 -21.33 -2.86
C ALA A 79 -21.63 -20.79 -3.74
N GLU A 80 -21.33 -20.29 -4.94
CA GLU A 80 -22.35 -19.80 -5.89
C GLU A 80 -23.31 -20.90 -6.36
N SER A 81 -22.82 -22.13 -6.47
CA SER A 81 -23.61 -23.28 -6.91
C SER A 81 -24.58 -23.82 -5.83
N THR A 82 -24.60 -23.24 -4.62
CA THR A 82 -25.39 -23.76 -3.49
C THR A 82 -26.85 -23.25 -3.55
N PRO A 83 -27.86 -24.14 -3.47
CA PRO A 83 -29.27 -23.74 -3.46
C PRO A 83 -29.59 -22.80 -2.29
N GLY A 84 -30.06 -21.59 -2.58
CA GLY A 84 -30.37 -20.56 -1.59
C GLY A 84 -29.32 -19.44 -1.46
N SER A 85 -28.29 -19.42 -2.32
CA SER A 85 -27.50 -18.20 -2.56
C SER A 85 -28.43 -17.06 -3.01
N ALA A 86 -28.07 -15.80 -2.72
CA ALA A 86 -28.94 -14.62 -2.90
C ALA A 86 -29.47 -14.41 -4.34
N THR A 87 -28.94 -15.15 -5.31
CA THR A 87 -29.32 -15.19 -6.73
C THR A 87 -30.37 -16.25 -7.05
N SER A 88 -30.64 -17.21 -6.15
CA SER A 88 -31.61 -18.29 -6.31
C SER A 88 -33.04 -17.87 -5.95
N GLY A 89 -33.57 -16.84 -6.64
CA GLY A 89 -35.00 -16.62 -6.72
C GLY A 89 -35.70 -17.76 -7.47
N LYS A 90 -36.99 -18.01 -7.18
CA LYS A 90 -37.78 -19.15 -7.70
C LYS A 90 -37.98 -19.16 -9.24
N ASP A 91 -37.43 -18.18 -9.94
CA ASP A 91 -37.47 -17.99 -11.40
C ASP A 91 -36.06 -17.74 -11.99
N ALA A 92 -34.99 -18.26 -11.39
CA ALA A 92 -33.61 -18.04 -11.87
C ALA A 92 -33.30 -18.91 -13.11
N ASP A 93 -33.49 -18.35 -14.30
CA ASP A 93 -32.58 -18.63 -15.41
C ASP A 93 -31.18 -18.22 -14.91
N ALA A 94 -30.36 -19.20 -14.52
CA ALA A 94 -28.99 -18.92 -14.11
C ALA A 94 -28.27 -18.24 -15.28
N ASP A 95 -27.91 -16.98 -15.11
CA ASP A 95 -27.12 -16.25 -16.10
C ASP A 95 -25.75 -16.94 -16.19
N PRO A 96 -25.37 -17.53 -17.34
CA PRO A 96 -24.07 -18.18 -17.49
C PRO A 96 -22.89 -17.22 -17.28
N ASP A 97 -23.14 -15.90 -17.23
CA ASP A 97 -22.15 -14.85 -16.97
C ASP A 97 -22.01 -14.49 -15.47
N GLU A 98 -22.74 -15.13 -14.57
CA GLU A 98 -22.70 -14.87 -13.12
C GLU A 98 -21.57 -15.67 -12.43
N SER A 99 -20.33 -15.45 -12.89
CA SER A 99 -19.14 -16.02 -12.26
C SER A 99 -18.84 -15.34 -10.91
N PRO A 100 -18.47 -16.09 -9.83
CA PRO A 100 -18.04 -15.47 -8.57
C PRO A 100 -16.80 -14.58 -8.73
N TYR A 101 -16.08 -14.74 -9.85
CA TYR A 101 -14.87 -13.97 -10.16
C TYR A 101 -15.17 -12.68 -10.93
N LYS A 102 -16.42 -12.45 -11.34
CA LYS A 102 -16.83 -11.16 -11.94
C LYS A 102 -16.61 -9.99 -10.98
N GLY A 103 -16.69 -10.27 -9.68
CA GLY A 103 -16.59 -9.25 -8.65
C GLY A 103 -17.79 -8.33 -8.61
N GLU A 104 -17.87 -7.55 -7.55
CA GLU A 104 -18.90 -6.55 -7.35
C GLU A 104 -18.25 -5.16 -7.33
N ALA A 105 -18.64 -4.30 -8.27
CA ALA A 105 -18.15 -2.94 -8.32
C ALA A 105 -18.55 -2.16 -7.05
N THR A 106 -17.60 -1.45 -6.47
CA THR A 106 -17.85 -0.60 -5.31
C THR A 106 -18.61 0.65 -5.74
N VAL A 107 -19.74 0.91 -5.09
CA VAL A 107 -20.58 2.08 -5.40
C VAL A 107 -19.89 3.35 -4.91
N THR A 108 -19.72 4.30 -5.82
CA THR A 108 -19.18 5.64 -5.55
C THR A 108 -19.88 6.68 -6.42
N TYR A 109 -20.02 7.90 -5.91
CA TYR A 109 -20.57 9.02 -6.66
C TYR A 109 -19.55 9.67 -7.59
N ASP A 110 -18.26 9.51 -7.28
CA ASP A 110 -17.14 10.06 -8.02
C ASP A 110 -16.43 8.93 -8.77
N THR A 111 -17.14 8.33 -9.73
CA THR A 111 -16.60 7.24 -10.57
C THR A 111 -15.48 7.70 -11.47
N ASP A 112 -15.39 9.02 -11.72
CA ASP A 112 -14.26 9.58 -12.42
C ASP A 112 -13.01 9.44 -11.55
N ARG A 113 -13.01 9.84 -10.28
CA ARG A 113 -11.80 9.82 -9.44
C ARG A 113 -11.59 8.57 -8.60
N ARG A 114 -12.60 7.72 -8.43
CA ARG A 114 -12.48 6.51 -7.63
C ARG A 114 -13.29 5.39 -8.24
N VAL A 115 -12.69 4.21 -8.33
CA VAL A 115 -13.38 2.98 -8.72
C VAL A 115 -12.86 1.85 -7.84
N GLY A 116 -13.67 0.83 -7.59
CA GLY A 116 -13.20 -0.34 -6.87
C GLY A 116 -13.99 -1.58 -7.20
N CYS A 117 -13.44 -2.73 -6.84
CA CYS A 117 -14.10 -4.01 -6.98
C CYS A 117 -13.87 -4.86 -5.74
N ARG A 118 -14.86 -5.70 -5.39
CA ARG A 118 -14.76 -6.63 -4.28
C ARG A 118 -15.16 -8.03 -4.68
N TRP A 119 -14.54 -9.00 -4.02
CA TRP A 119 -14.86 -10.40 -4.14
C TRP A 119 -14.90 -11.06 -2.76
N LYS A 120 -15.57 -12.18 -2.68
CA LYS A 120 -15.71 -12.96 -1.46
C LYS A 120 -15.71 -14.45 -1.76
N SER A 121 -15.12 -15.22 -0.85
CA SER A 121 -15.34 -16.66 -0.77
C SER A 121 -15.65 -17.06 0.66
N THR A 122 -16.50 -18.07 0.83
CA THR A 122 -16.81 -18.66 2.13
C THR A 122 -16.77 -20.18 2.03
N THR A 123 -15.98 -20.79 2.90
CA THR A 123 -15.84 -22.24 3.04
C THR A 123 -16.16 -22.65 4.47
N SER A 124 -16.18 -23.95 4.75
CA SER A 124 -16.30 -24.45 6.13
C SER A 124 -15.11 -24.07 7.02
N LEU A 125 -13.95 -23.77 6.42
CA LEU A 125 -12.70 -23.49 7.14
C LEU A 125 -12.45 -21.99 7.34
N ALA A 126 -12.85 -21.17 6.37
CA ALA A 126 -12.52 -19.75 6.35
C ALA A 126 -13.46 -18.96 5.43
N THR A 127 -13.58 -17.67 5.74
CA THR A 127 -14.07 -16.64 4.82
C THR A 127 -12.86 -15.81 4.36
N ARG A 128 -12.84 -15.45 3.08
CA ARG A 128 -11.83 -14.54 2.52
C ARG A 128 -12.53 -13.42 1.75
N HIS A 129 -12.01 -12.20 1.83
CA HIS A 129 -12.43 -11.11 0.94
C HIS A 129 -11.22 -10.48 0.28
N LEU A 130 -11.40 -10.07 -0.97
CA LEU A 130 -10.46 -9.25 -1.72
C LEU A 130 -11.18 -7.97 -2.09
N ALA A 131 -10.54 -6.82 -1.88
CA ALA A 131 -11.01 -5.54 -2.37
C ALA A 131 -9.86 -4.80 -3.04
N VAL A 132 -10.11 -4.29 -4.25
CA VAL A 132 -9.23 -3.39 -4.98
C VAL A 132 -9.93 -2.03 -5.07
N ASP A 133 -9.22 -0.97 -4.71
CA ASP A 133 -9.70 0.39 -4.79
C ASP A 133 -8.64 1.25 -5.51
N LEU A 134 -9.05 1.97 -6.53
CA LEU A 134 -8.20 2.84 -7.33
C LEU A 134 -8.69 4.26 -7.16
N GLU A 135 -7.78 5.16 -6.76
CA GLU A 135 -8.05 6.58 -6.60
C GLU A 135 -7.13 7.39 -7.53
N ARG A 136 -7.73 8.17 -8.43
CA ARG A 136 -7.02 9.21 -9.16
C ARG A 136 -6.99 10.49 -8.33
N VAL A 137 -5.79 10.93 -8.03
CA VAL A 137 -5.51 12.17 -7.34
C VAL A 137 -5.47 13.31 -8.34
N VAL A 138 -6.09 14.43 -7.96
CA VAL A 138 -6.11 15.69 -8.71
C VAL A 138 -5.82 16.82 -7.73
N SER A 139 -4.84 17.64 -8.04
CA SER A 139 -4.50 18.85 -7.30
C SER A 139 -5.38 20.01 -7.78
N TYR A 140 -5.89 20.79 -6.83
CA TYR A 140 -6.56 22.06 -7.12
C TYR A 140 -5.64 23.27 -6.97
N ASP A 141 -4.42 23.06 -6.48
CA ASP A 141 -3.42 24.11 -6.38
C ASP A 141 -2.61 24.13 -7.69
N PRO A 142 -2.62 25.24 -8.45
CA PRO A 142 -1.88 25.34 -9.72
C PRO A 142 -0.36 25.25 -9.57
N ALA A 143 0.18 25.33 -8.35
CA ALA A 143 1.60 25.14 -8.07
C ALA A 143 1.97 23.68 -7.71
N MET A 144 0.98 22.80 -7.55
CA MET A 144 1.15 21.41 -7.16
C MET A 144 0.65 20.49 -8.29
N SER A 145 1.52 19.63 -8.81
CA SER A 145 1.12 18.63 -9.79
C SER A 145 0.29 17.53 -9.13
N ASP A 146 -0.53 16.85 -9.93
CA ASP A 146 -1.33 15.72 -9.45
C ASP A 146 -0.44 14.58 -8.93
N ASP A 147 0.69 14.35 -9.59
CA ASP A 147 1.70 13.37 -9.20
C ASP A 147 2.30 13.68 -7.82
N LYS A 148 2.71 14.94 -7.59
CA LYS A 148 3.26 15.37 -6.30
C LYS A 148 2.20 15.29 -5.20
N GLN A 149 0.95 15.65 -5.51
CA GLN A 149 -0.16 15.50 -4.56
C GLN A 149 -0.42 14.03 -4.23
N ALA A 150 -0.30 13.12 -5.20
CA ALA A 150 -0.44 11.69 -4.97
C ALA A 150 0.70 11.14 -4.10
N GLN A 151 1.93 11.61 -4.30
CA GLN A 151 3.06 11.25 -3.44
C GLN A 151 2.79 11.63 -1.98
N LEU A 152 2.35 12.87 -1.72
CA LEU A 152 2.04 13.31 -0.36
C LEU A 152 0.94 12.48 0.31
N LEU A 153 -0.11 12.13 -0.45
CA LEU A 153 -1.19 11.29 0.05
C LEU A 153 -0.74 9.85 0.32
N TYR A 154 0.16 9.32 -0.52
CA TYR A 154 0.77 8.01 -0.28
C TYR A 154 1.61 8.03 1.01
N ASP A 155 2.48 9.01 1.18
CA ASP A 155 3.33 9.17 2.37
C ASP A 155 2.49 9.32 3.64
N GLU A 156 1.39 10.08 3.57
CA GLU A 156 0.43 10.20 4.66
C GLU A 156 -0.19 8.84 5.04
N ARG A 157 -0.59 8.03 4.06
CA ARG A 157 -1.16 6.70 4.33
C ARG A 157 -0.12 5.74 4.91
N ALA A 158 1.11 5.76 4.40
CA ALA A 158 2.21 4.96 4.93
C ALA A 158 2.50 5.33 6.40
N GLY A 159 2.53 6.62 6.72
CA GLY A 159 2.69 7.08 8.10
C GLY A 159 1.51 6.70 9.02
N GLN A 160 0.28 6.70 8.50
CA GLN A 160 -0.91 6.23 9.24
C GLN A 160 -0.88 4.72 9.50
N ALA A 161 -0.27 3.94 8.61
CA ALA A 161 -0.05 2.50 8.75
C ALA A 161 1.25 2.17 9.52
N GLU A 162 1.92 3.17 10.09
CA GLU A 162 3.16 3.00 10.87
C GLU A 162 4.27 2.24 10.10
N ILE A 163 4.32 2.43 8.78
CA ILE A 163 5.33 1.80 7.93
C ILE A 163 6.70 2.42 8.24
N PRO A 164 7.71 1.61 8.63
CA PRO A 164 9.04 2.11 8.91
C PRO A 164 9.62 2.85 7.72
N THR A 165 10.15 4.05 7.96
CA THR A 165 10.92 4.80 6.97
C THR A 165 12.42 4.55 7.14
N ASP A 166 13.19 4.69 6.07
CA ASP A 166 14.66 4.49 6.12
C ASP A 166 15.33 5.42 7.15
N ASP A 167 14.76 6.61 7.42
CA ASP A 167 15.25 7.55 8.42
C ASP A 167 14.99 7.10 9.88
N GLU A 168 14.01 6.22 10.12
CA GLU A 168 13.69 5.71 11.46
C GLU A 168 14.48 4.44 11.82
N SER A 169 14.92 3.68 10.81
CA SER A 169 15.70 2.45 11.00
C SER A 169 17.15 2.71 11.48
N ASP A 170 17.63 3.95 11.36
CA ASP A 170 18.94 4.41 11.85
C ASP A 170 18.87 5.11 13.22
N SER A 171 17.69 5.17 13.87
CA SER A 171 17.59 5.67 15.23
C SER A 171 18.06 4.60 16.23
N PRO A 172 19.19 4.79 16.95
CA PRO A 172 19.58 3.84 17.98
C PRO A 172 18.51 3.81 19.06
N ALA A 173 18.06 2.60 19.42
CA ALA A 173 17.14 2.39 20.52
C ALA A 173 17.63 3.18 21.76
N GLN A 174 16.82 4.12 22.23
CA GLN A 174 17.07 4.78 23.51
C GLN A 174 16.87 3.74 24.62
N ASP A 175 17.98 3.14 25.04
CA ASP A 175 18.07 2.47 26.33
C ASP A 175 17.67 3.45 27.42
N GLY A 176 16.74 3.00 28.27
CA GLY A 176 16.05 3.81 29.26
C GLY A 176 16.99 4.53 30.24
N ASP A 177 16.64 5.79 30.47
CA ASP A 177 17.16 6.69 31.49
C ASP A 177 17.11 6.01 32.88
N GLY A 178 18.29 5.65 33.39
CA GLY A 178 18.53 5.23 34.77
C GLY A 178 19.47 6.23 35.44
N ASP A 179 18.88 7.13 36.23
CA ASP A 179 19.53 8.16 37.04
C ASP A 179 20.51 7.60 38.11
N LYS A 180 21.61 8.34 38.28
CA LYS A 180 22.58 8.46 39.39
C LYS A 180 23.77 7.49 39.54
N GLY A 181 24.96 8.08 39.39
CA GLY A 181 26.19 7.66 40.05
C GLY A 181 27.36 8.62 39.75
N GLU A 182 27.68 9.49 40.71
CA GLU A 182 28.63 10.61 40.64
C GLU A 182 30.12 10.18 40.80
N ASN A 183 31.02 10.97 40.17
CA ASN A 183 32.43 11.25 40.45
C ASN A 183 33.55 10.21 40.20
N GLY A 184 34.61 10.70 39.52
CA GLY A 184 35.97 10.14 39.58
C GLY A 184 36.89 10.56 38.43
N ASP A 185 37.69 11.59 38.67
CA ASP A 185 38.67 12.26 37.81
C ASP A 185 39.76 11.42 37.08
N ALA A 186 40.31 12.07 36.03
CA ALA A 186 41.73 12.22 35.67
C ALA A 186 42.36 11.36 34.54
N GLU A 187 42.65 12.10 33.44
CA GLU A 187 43.90 12.22 32.66
C GLU A 187 44.62 11.05 31.96
N GLY A 188 45.04 11.36 30.72
CA GLY A 188 46.10 10.70 29.92
C GLY A 188 45.52 10.01 28.68
N GLY A 189 45.85 10.33 27.42
CA GLY A 189 47.06 10.88 26.81
C GLY A 189 47.67 9.83 25.87
N GLY A 190 47.83 10.14 24.57
CA GLY A 190 48.59 9.36 23.57
C GLY A 190 47.72 8.68 22.51
N ASN A 191 47.56 9.21 21.29
CA ASN A 191 48.46 9.25 20.12
C ASN A 191 48.42 7.98 19.25
N SER A 192 48.28 8.24 17.94
CA SER A 192 48.24 7.37 16.77
C SER A 192 49.39 6.37 16.63
N GLU A 193 49.14 5.32 15.83
CA GLU A 193 49.95 4.77 14.70
C GLU A 193 49.27 3.44 14.26
N ASP A 194 48.82 3.27 13.02
CA ASP A 194 49.49 3.15 11.71
C ASP A 194 49.89 1.70 11.33
N ALA A 195 49.69 1.41 10.04
CA ALA A 195 50.19 0.32 9.20
C ALA A 195 49.74 -1.13 9.50
N GLY A 196 49.40 -1.97 8.50
CA GLY A 196 49.46 -1.81 7.05
C GLY A 196 49.43 -3.18 6.35
N SER A 197 49.16 -3.12 5.04
CA SER A 197 49.62 -4.03 3.97
C SER A 197 48.99 -5.43 3.84
N GLN A 198 48.29 -5.70 2.72
CA GLN A 198 48.79 -6.31 1.45
C GLN A 198 48.79 -7.86 1.53
N ASP A 199 48.51 -8.67 0.51
CA ASP A 199 48.25 -8.54 -0.93
C ASP A 199 47.83 -9.95 -1.43
N ALA A 200 47.47 -10.02 -2.71
CA ALA A 200 47.58 -11.17 -3.65
C ALA A 200 46.44 -12.20 -3.68
N ASP A 201 45.60 -12.22 -4.73
CA ASP A 201 45.84 -12.60 -6.14
C ASP A 201 45.67 -14.11 -6.40
N GLY A 202 44.92 -14.46 -7.45
CA GLY A 202 45.25 -15.67 -8.22
C GLY A 202 44.14 -16.49 -8.87
N LYS A 203 43.58 -15.97 -9.97
CA LYS A 203 43.43 -16.62 -11.30
C LYS A 203 42.77 -18.01 -11.50
N GLY A 204 41.93 -18.04 -12.56
CA GLY A 204 42.00 -19.02 -13.67
C GLY A 204 40.75 -19.91 -13.80
N GLN A 205 39.78 -19.65 -14.69
CA GLN A 205 39.74 -19.81 -16.15
C GLN A 205 39.63 -21.26 -16.66
N GLY A 206 38.53 -21.58 -17.37
CA GLY A 206 38.58 -22.44 -18.57
C GLY A 206 37.44 -23.47 -18.79
N GLY A 207 36.64 -23.25 -19.85
CA GLY A 207 36.00 -24.24 -20.77
C GLY A 207 34.90 -25.16 -20.20
N GLY A 208 33.75 -25.41 -20.84
CA GLY A 208 33.35 -25.39 -22.25
C GLY A 208 33.12 -26.82 -22.75
N GLY A 209 31.86 -27.20 -23.06
CA GLY A 209 31.58 -28.42 -23.87
C GLY A 209 30.30 -29.21 -23.53
N SER A 210 29.40 -29.26 -24.51
CA SER A 210 28.05 -29.81 -24.61
C SER A 210 27.79 -31.32 -24.40
N GLU A 211 26.49 -31.64 -24.27
CA GLU A 211 25.71 -32.80 -24.81
C GLU A 211 24.94 -33.71 -23.81
N LYS A 212 23.61 -33.74 -24.03
CA LYS A 212 22.54 -34.63 -23.51
C LYS A 212 22.51 -35.95 -24.33
N PRO A 213 21.54 -36.88 -24.17
CA PRO A 213 20.72 -37.34 -23.02
C PRO A 213 20.76 -38.89 -22.85
N ASP A 214 20.25 -39.45 -21.74
CA ASP A 214 19.52 -40.74 -21.79
C ASP A 214 18.59 -40.91 -20.56
N ASN A 215 17.48 -41.63 -20.78
CA ASN A 215 16.38 -41.92 -19.88
C ASN A 215 16.66 -43.18 -19.03
N GLY A 216 16.04 -43.27 -17.85
CA GLY A 216 15.64 -44.58 -17.32
C GLY A 216 15.60 -44.75 -15.80
N ALA A 217 14.38 -44.60 -15.27
CA ALA A 217 13.74 -45.45 -14.25
C ALA A 217 14.21 -45.43 -12.77
N ALA A 218 13.26 -44.97 -11.95
CA ALA A 218 12.75 -45.56 -10.71
C ALA A 218 13.75 -45.87 -9.57
N GLY A 219 13.75 -44.98 -8.59
CA GLY A 219 14.09 -45.28 -7.20
C GLY A 219 13.20 -44.44 -6.31
N GLU A 220 12.31 -45.10 -5.55
CA GLU A 220 11.52 -44.50 -4.48
C GLU A 220 12.48 -44.07 -3.37
N SER A 221 12.45 -42.78 -3.04
CA SER A 221 12.95 -42.24 -1.79
C SER A 221 11.93 -41.22 -1.32
N ASP A 222 11.28 -41.54 -0.21
CA ASP A 222 10.51 -40.62 0.62
C ASP A 222 11.42 -39.44 1.00
N GLU A 223 11.36 -38.38 0.21
CA GLU A 223 11.88 -37.08 0.57
C GLU A 223 10.70 -36.29 1.15
N ASP A 224 10.73 -36.10 2.47
CA ASP A 224 10.03 -35.01 3.13
C ASP A 224 10.19 -33.75 2.26
N PRO A 225 9.12 -32.99 1.97
CA PRO A 225 9.33 -31.63 1.50
C PRO A 225 9.92 -30.86 2.67
N ASP A 226 11.25 -30.87 2.72
CA ASP A 226 12.06 -29.81 3.26
C ASP A 226 11.50 -28.54 2.63
N ALA A 227 10.59 -27.90 3.36
CA ALA A 227 10.21 -26.53 3.13
C ALA A 227 11.52 -25.77 3.27
N SER A 228 12.18 -25.54 2.14
CA SER A 228 13.24 -24.58 2.01
C SER A 228 12.61 -23.26 2.40
N GLN A 229 12.66 -22.96 3.70
CA GLN A 229 12.38 -21.67 4.26
C GLN A 229 13.37 -20.74 3.56
N SER A 230 12.86 -20.02 2.57
CA SER A 230 13.43 -18.76 2.11
C SER A 230 13.87 -17.97 3.35
N PRO A 231 15.00 -17.25 3.29
CA PRO A 231 15.56 -16.55 4.46
C PRO A 231 14.42 -15.80 5.13
N ASP A 232 14.21 -16.02 6.44
CA ASP A 232 13.10 -15.48 7.24
C ASP A 232 12.69 -14.12 6.70
N GLU A 233 11.70 -14.10 5.80
CA GLU A 233 11.34 -12.86 5.14
C GLU A 233 10.76 -11.99 6.23
N ASP A 234 11.24 -10.76 6.35
CA ASP A 234 10.66 -9.82 7.28
C ASP A 234 9.22 -9.55 6.82
N LEU A 235 8.26 -10.22 7.46
CA LEU A 235 6.83 -10.08 7.19
C LEU A 235 6.22 -8.90 7.93
N SER A 236 7.03 -8.11 8.65
CA SER A 236 6.56 -6.89 9.30
C SER A 236 6.07 -5.88 8.25
N PRO A 237 5.21 -4.92 8.66
CA PRO A 237 4.83 -3.79 7.81
C PRO A 237 6.07 -3.09 7.27
N ARG A 238 6.12 -2.86 5.94
CA ARG A 238 7.33 -2.40 5.26
C ARG A 238 7.05 -1.80 3.88
N ILE A 239 8.01 -1.02 3.39
CA ILE A 239 8.07 -0.59 1.99
C ILE A 239 8.36 -1.80 1.09
N LEU A 240 7.78 -1.79 -0.10
CA LEU A 240 7.97 -2.79 -1.15
C LEU A 240 8.56 -2.14 -2.40
N ASP A 241 9.58 -2.78 -2.96
CA ASP A 241 10.17 -2.40 -4.25
C ASP A 241 9.49 -3.13 -5.42
N GLY A 242 9.58 -2.54 -6.61
CA GLY A 242 9.22 -3.17 -7.88
C GLY A 242 7.71 -3.20 -8.18
N ILE A 243 6.90 -2.43 -7.46
CA ILE A 243 5.46 -2.29 -7.69
C ILE A 243 5.13 -0.81 -7.79
N GLY A 244 4.74 -0.35 -8.99
CA GLY A 244 4.51 1.07 -9.27
C GLY A 244 5.75 1.94 -9.01
N ASP A 245 5.52 3.21 -8.69
CA ASP A 245 6.58 4.15 -8.31
C ASP A 245 7.04 3.95 -6.87
N ASN A 246 6.12 3.56 -5.99
CA ASN A 246 6.36 3.16 -4.60
C ASN A 246 5.21 2.33 -4.08
N ALA A 247 5.52 1.41 -3.16
CA ALA A 247 4.54 0.53 -2.53
C ALA A 247 4.89 0.25 -1.08
N TYR A 248 3.89 -0.08 -0.28
CA TYR A 248 4.06 -0.63 1.06
C TYR A 248 3.05 -1.74 1.31
N ILE A 249 3.36 -2.58 2.30
CA ILE A 249 2.46 -3.60 2.82
C ILE A 249 2.34 -3.45 4.33
N ASP A 250 1.11 -3.60 4.81
CA ASP A 250 0.74 -3.67 6.21
C ASP A 250 0.03 -5.00 6.48
N ASP A 251 0.28 -5.56 7.66
CA ASP A 251 -0.20 -6.88 8.06
C ASP A 251 -0.67 -6.84 9.53
N GLU A 252 -1.99 -6.82 9.69
CA GLU A 252 -2.64 -6.75 10.99
C GLU A 252 -3.29 -8.07 11.35
N LEU A 253 -2.96 -8.60 12.55
CA LEU A 253 -3.64 -9.77 13.12
C LEU A 253 -4.60 -9.33 14.24
N ASP A 254 -5.89 -9.57 14.05
CA ASP A 254 -6.90 -9.35 15.08
C ASP A 254 -7.38 -10.67 15.70
N THR A 255 -7.40 -10.69 17.03
CA THR A 255 -7.81 -11.83 17.87
C THR A 255 -8.88 -11.43 18.91
N THR A 256 -9.38 -10.20 18.83
CA THR A 256 -10.21 -9.55 19.87
C THR A 256 -11.66 -10.04 19.83
N ASP A 257 -12.13 -10.46 18.65
CA ASP A 257 -13.50 -10.90 18.42
C ASP A 257 -13.68 -12.43 18.49
N SER A 258 -14.89 -12.90 18.18
CA SER A 258 -15.21 -14.33 18.15
C SER A 258 -14.49 -15.15 17.07
N GLY A 259 -13.46 -14.62 16.41
CA GLY A 259 -12.63 -15.30 15.40
C GLY A 259 -11.19 -14.78 15.43
N VAL A 260 -10.31 -15.47 14.70
CA VAL A 260 -8.96 -14.97 14.40
C VAL A 260 -9.00 -14.55 12.93
N HIS A 261 -8.72 -13.28 12.66
CA HIS A 261 -8.60 -12.77 11.29
C HIS A 261 -7.31 -11.99 11.10
N ARG A 262 -6.82 -11.99 9.87
CA ARG A 262 -5.63 -11.28 9.45
C ARG A 262 -5.98 -10.48 8.22
N ASP A 263 -5.58 -9.23 8.22
CA ASP A 263 -5.91 -8.24 7.20
C ASP A 263 -4.59 -7.76 6.59
N ILE A 264 -4.41 -8.02 5.29
CA ILE A 264 -3.27 -7.52 4.53
C ILE A 264 -3.71 -6.32 3.72
N THR A 265 -3.05 -5.19 3.92
CA THR A 265 -3.25 -3.97 3.13
C THR A 265 -1.99 -3.66 2.35
N LEU A 266 -2.05 -3.73 1.02
CA LEU A 266 -0.96 -3.33 0.13
C LEU A 266 -1.40 -2.09 -0.64
N VAL A 267 -0.61 -1.03 -0.56
CA VAL A 267 -0.87 0.22 -1.26
C VAL A 267 0.31 0.53 -2.16
N PHE A 268 0.04 0.89 -3.41
CA PHE A 268 1.07 1.39 -4.31
C PHE A 268 0.58 2.62 -5.07
N ARG A 269 1.53 3.42 -5.54
CA ARG A 269 1.28 4.57 -6.40
C ARG A 269 1.80 4.30 -7.80
N SER A 270 1.07 4.75 -8.81
CA SER A 270 1.57 4.90 -10.17
C SER A 270 1.17 6.28 -10.69
N ALA A 271 2.15 7.17 -10.86
CA ALA A 271 1.96 8.60 -11.11
C ALA A 271 0.91 9.23 -10.16
N ASN A 272 -0.19 9.73 -10.72
CA ASN A 272 -1.29 10.35 -9.97
C ASN A 272 -2.40 9.37 -9.54
N VAL A 273 -2.16 8.05 -9.56
CA VAL A 273 -3.12 7.04 -9.09
C VAL A 273 -2.56 6.31 -7.87
N ILE A 274 -3.39 6.13 -6.84
CA ILE A 274 -3.10 5.29 -5.69
C ILE A 274 -4.02 4.07 -5.73
N ALA A 275 -3.44 2.88 -5.79
CA ALA A 275 -4.14 1.62 -5.69
C ALA A 275 -4.05 1.07 -4.27
N THR A 276 -5.16 0.57 -3.74
CA THR A 276 -5.25 -0.05 -2.42
C THR A 276 -5.86 -1.43 -2.56
N ILE A 277 -5.08 -2.44 -2.21
CA ILE A 277 -5.46 -3.85 -2.22
C ILE A 277 -5.62 -4.28 -0.78
N ARG A 278 -6.81 -4.77 -0.44
CA ARG A 278 -7.10 -5.35 0.88
C ARG A 278 -7.47 -6.80 0.71
N TYR A 279 -6.77 -7.67 1.43
CA TYR A 279 -7.01 -9.10 1.40
C TYR A 279 -7.07 -9.64 2.82
N ASP A 280 -8.26 -10.04 3.24
CA ASP A 280 -8.50 -10.55 4.59
C ASP A 280 -8.87 -12.04 4.60
N GLN A 281 -8.51 -12.69 5.70
CA GLN A 281 -8.94 -14.05 5.99
C GLN A 281 -9.46 -14.15 7.42
N TRP A 282 -10.67 -14.69 7.55
CA TRP A 282 -11.32 -15.04 8.80
C TRP A 282 -11.38 -16.55 8.96
N LEU A 283 -10.72 -17.11 9.97
CA LEU A 283 -10.76 -18.55 10.25
C LEU A 283 -11.93 -18.92 11.16
N THR A 284 -12.57 -20.06 10.86
CA THR A 284 -13.63 -20.60 11.72
C THR A 284 -13.08 -21.33 12.96
N ASP A 285 -11.87 -21.89 12.88
CA ASP A 285 -11.17 -22.48 14.03
C ASP A 285 -10.26 -21.45 14.70
N LYS A 286 -10.66 -20.98 15.88
CA LYS A 286 -9.96 -19.95 16.66
C LYS A 286 -8.59 -20.38 17.20
N ARG A 287 -8.23 -21.67 17.08
CA ARG A 287 -6.92 -22.19 17.49
C ARG A 287 -5.88 -22.07 16.38
N ARG A 288 -6.30 -21.68 15.18
CA ARG A 288 -5.42 -21.45 14.03
C ARG A 288 -5.34 -19.95 13.77
N THR A 289 -4.19 -19.55 13.24
CA THR A 289 -3.93 -18.19 12.81
C THR A 289 -3.82 -18.19 11.29
N PRO A 290 -4.43 -17.22 10.59
CA PRO A 290 -4.16 -17.01 9.17
C PRO A 290 -2.66 -16.86 8.92
N ASP A 291 -2.17 -17.52 7.88
CA ASP A 291 -0.76 -17.51 7.50
C ASP A 291 -0.39 -16.16 6.88
N SER A 292 0.58 -15.46 7.49
CA SER A 292 0.99 -14.13 7.05
C SER A 292 1.65 -14.16 5.66
N ALA A 293 2.61 -15.06 5.46
CA ALA A 293 3.36 -15.17 4.21
C ALA A 293 2.42 -15.48 3.03
N GLU A 294 1.52 -16.44 3.18
CA GLU A 294 0.55 -16.81 2.14
C GLU A 294 -0.34 -15.62 1.74
N LEU A 295 -0.83 -14.86 2.72
CA LEU A 295 -1.72 -13.73 2.43
C LEU A 295 -0.96 -12.55 1.82
N GLN A 296 0.27 -12.26 2.28
CA GLN A 296 1.12 -11.22 1.71
C GLN A 296 1.54 -11.53 0.27
N GLU A 297 1.97 -12.77 -0.02
CA GLU A 297 2.31 -13.22 -1.38
C GLU A 297 1.11 -13.05 -2.33
N LYS A 298 -0.08 -13.42 -1.87
CA LYS A 298 -1.32 -13.26 -2.64
C LYS A 298 -1.68 -11.81 -2.88
N ALA A 299 -1.60 -10.95 -1.87
CA ALA A 299 -1.83 -9.51 -2.04
C ALA A 299 -0.82 -8.89 -3.01
N ARG A 300 0.46 -9.28 -2.90
CA ARG A 300 1.53 -8.87 -3.81
C ARG A 300 1.25 -9.27 -5.25
N SER A 301 0.81 -10.50 -5.49
CA SER A 301 0.47 -10.97 -6.85
C SER A 301 -0.63 -10.14 -7.52
N VAL A 302 -1.63 -9.68 -6.75
CA VAL A 302 -2.67 -8.78 -7.26
C VAL A 302 -2.07 -7.40 -7.57
N ALA A 303 -1.23 -6.88 -6.68
CA ALA A 303 -0.59 -5.58 -6.88
C ALA A 303 0.32 -5.55 -8.11
N GLU A 304 1.07 -6.63 -8.36
CA GLU A 304 1.92 -6.78 -9.55
C GLU A 304 1.10 -6.81 -10.85
N GLU A 305 -0.04 -7.52 -10.88
CA GLU A 305 -0.95 -7.51 -12.03
C GLU A 305 -1.51 -6.09 -12.29
N LEU A 306 -1.98 -5.42 -11.24
CA LEU A 306 -2.53 -4.07 -11.35
C LEU A 306 -1.48 -3.04 -11.78
N ALA A 307 -0.25 -3.11 -11.23
CA ALA A 307 0.84 -2.22 -11.60
C ALA A 307 1.23 -2.39 -13.08
N GLY A 308 1.29 -3.64 -13.57
CA GLY A 308 1.56 -3.91 -14.98
C GLY A 308 0.52 -3.28 -15.93
N GLU A 309 -0.76 -3.27 -15.54
CA GLU A 309 -1.81 -2.64 -16.35
C GLU A 309 -1.69 -1.11 -16.42
N PHE A 310 -1.14 -0.48 -15.38
CA PHE A 310 -0.85 0.96 -15.40
C PHE A 310 0.34 1.31 -16.30
N ASP A 311 1.35 0.46 -16.38
CA ASP A 311 2.56 0.70 -17.18
C ASP A 311 2.30 0.57 -18.69
N ASP A 312 1.37 -0.29 -19.07
CA ASP A 312 1.00 -0.56 -20.47
C ASP A 312 0.11 0.53 -21.12
N ASN A 313 -0.34 1.53 -20.33
CA ASN A 313 -1.32 2.55 -20.74
C ASN A 313 -0.75 3.99 -20.73
#